data_AF-A0A9E2E476-F1
#
_entry.id   AF-A0A9E2E476-F1
#
_cell.length_a   1.000
_cell.length_b   1.000
_cell.length_c   1.000
_cell.angle_alpha   90.00
_cell.angle_beta   90.00
_cell.angle_gamma   90.00
#
_symmetry.space_group_name_H-M   'P 1'
#
loop_
_entity.id
_entity.type
_entity.pdbx_description
1 polymer ?
#
loop_
_entity_poly.entity_id
_entity_poly.type
_entity_poly.pdbx_seq_one_letter_code
_entity_poly.pdbx_strand_id
1 'polypeptide(L)'
;AKSVQGVFEARCIDCHGSKKQKGDLRLDSQEAAFAEVIKPGKSGDSELYKHISLPADHEDIMPPKGDPLTKEQIAVIKQWIDEGADWPKGLVLISAKERAAAKAAANRLPEPEIKEAPVSDGEKAAIAKLSSGEGIGDKSSVPLVMTLAQNTKLIYANFRLIGKDVNDGHLAPLADIQNLSELDLANTQITAAGLGHIKGNKNLTKLSLANTSIDDAALKQIKGLTNLMSLNLYNTKVTDAGLASLKDMKFLRKVYAWQSGVTEQGGAELKKTLPNVDVNLGFKLAKAEEKKEPKKETPKPKKEEPKKEKKAAAKQVAFNKKCPVSGKDVDPAKLFAINFCCANCLADFTKDQAKHIAKVKGPDNKKCPISGKDIDASKQFVIGFCCGNCLGDFTKDPAKHIAKVQK
;
A
#
# COMPACT_ATOMS: atom_id res chain seq x y z
N ALA A 1 15.71 -28.77 -20.99
CA ALA A 1 15.88 -28.22 -19.63
C ALA A 1 14.60 -28.23 -18.75
N LYS A 2 13.58 -27.39 -18.99
CA LYS A 2 12.45 -27.20 -18.03
C LYS A 2 11.61 -28.45 -17.75
N SER A 3 11.48 -29.36 -18.72
CA SER A 3 10.70 -30.60 -18.60
C SER A 3 11.31 -31.61 -17.63
N VAL A 4 12.64 -31.71 -17.57
CA VAL A 4 13.35 -32.63 -16.66
C VAL A 4 13.74 -32.00 -15.33
N GLN A 5 13.91 -30.68 -15.28
CA GLN A 5 14.37 -29.97 -14.09
C GLN A 5 13.58 -30.37 -12.82
N GLY A 6 12.25 -30.36 -12.91
CA GLY A 6 11.40 -30.72 -11.77
C GLY A 6 11.61 -32.16 -11.28
N VAL A 7 11.93 -33.09 -12.20
CA VAL A 7 12.21 -34.50 -11.86
C VAL A 7 13.54 -34.61 -11.12
N PHE A 8 14.61 -34.00 -11.64
CA PHE A 8 15.93 -34.01 -10.99
C PHE A 8 15.85 -33.38 -9.60
N GLU A 9 15.26 -32.19 -9.48
CA GLU A 9 15.13 -31.48 -8.19
C GLU A 9 14.32 -32.26 -7.17
N ALA A 10 13.27 -32.97 -7.60
CA ALA A 10 12.40 -33.73 -6.70
C ALA A 10 12.92 -35.13 -6.35
N ARG A 11 13.70 -35.77 -7.23
CA ARG A 11 14.05 -37.20 -7.10
C ARG A 11 15.54 -37.48 -6.98
N CYS A 12 16.40 -36.57 -7.42
CA CYS A 12 17.85 -36.79 -7.51
C CYS A 12 18.65 -35.89 -6.56
N ILE A 13 18.34 -34.59 -6.50
CA ILE A 13 19.21 -33.59 -5.84
C ILE A 13 19.29 -33.75 -4.31
N ASP A 14 18.28 -34.34 -3.65
CA ASP A 14 18.35 -34.60 -2.21
C ASP A 14 19.46 -35.61 -1.82
N CYS A 15 19.92 -36.43 -2.77
CA CYS A 15 21.01 -37.40 -2.56
C CYS A 15 22.27 -37.15 -3.41
N HIS A 16 22.15 -36.43 -4.53
CA HIS A 16 23.21 -36.15 -5.49
C HIS A 16 23.33 -34.64 -5.78
N GLY A 17 23.25 -33.83 -4.75
CA GLY A 17 23.34 -32.37 -4.82
C GLY A 17 24.55 -31.81 -4.08
N SER A 18 24.68 -30.48 -4.05
CA SER A 18 25.76 -29.79 -3.34
C SER A 18 25.93 -30.20 -1.87
N LYS A 19 24.81 -30.46 -1.16
CA LYS A 19 24.83 -30.83 0.27
C LYS A 19 25.05 -32.30 0.55
N LYS A 20 24.81 -33.18 -0.42
CA LYS A 20 24.87 -34.63 -0.24
C LYS A 20 25.19 -35.30 -1.56
N GLN A 21 26.23 -36.13 -1.56
CA GLN A 21 26.79 -36.77 -2.76
C GLN A 21 26.93 -38.26 -2.47
N LYS A 22 25.80 -38.99 -2.49
CA LYS A 22 25.83 -40.44 -2.27
C LYS A 22 26.56 -41.13 -3.42
N GLY A 23 27.45 -42.05 -3.10
CA GLY A 23 28.26 -42.74 -4.10
C GLY A 23 29.13 -41.78 -4.91
N ASP A 24 29.54 -40.67 -4.29
CA ASP A 24 30.35 -39.59 -4.87
C ASP A 24 29.78 -38.92 -6.13
N LEU A 25 28.53 -39.23 -6.48
CA LEU A 25 27.85 -38.70 -7.66
C LEU A 25 27.21 -37.34 -7.41
N ARG A 26 27.42 -36.40 -8.33
CA ARG A 26 26.67 -35.13 -8.42
C ARG A 26 25.81 -35.02 -9.67
N LEU A 27 24.58 -34.58 -9.47
CA LEU A 27 23.57 -34.31 -10.50
C LEU A 27 23.02 -32.87 -10.45
N ASP A 28 23.62 -32.00 -9.63
CA ASP A 28 23.21 -30.60 -9.48
C ASP A 28 23.80 -29.66 -10.54
N SER A 29 24.79 -30.10 -11.32
CA SER A 29 25.47 -29.28 -12.33
C SER A 29 25.70 -30.08 -13.61
N GLN A 30 25.75 -29.37 -14.74
CA GLN A 30 25.99 -29.96 -16.04
C GLN A 30 27.34 -30.69 -16.08
N GLU A 31 28.39 -30.01 -15.60
CA GLU A 31 29.77 -30.48 -15.69
C GLU A 31 29.93 -31.81 -14.95
N ALA A 32 29.36 -31.93 -13.74
CA ALA A 32 29.46 -33.15 -12.97
C ALA A 32 28.57 -34.27 -13.52
N ALA A 33 27.31 -33.95 -13.88
CA ALA A 33 26.38 -34.97 -14.36
C ALA A 33 26.84 -35.61 -15.68
N PHE A 34 27.46 -34.82 -16.58
CA PHE A 34 27.94 -35.29 -17.88
C PHE A 34 29.29 -36.01 -17.80
N ALA A 35 30.11 -35.69 -16.80
CA ALA A 35 31.36 -36.39 -16.56
C ALA A 35 31.12 -37.84 -16.08
N GLU A 36 30.01 -38.08 -15.38
CA GLU A 36 29.80 -39.35 -14.68
C GLU A 36 28.70 -40.22 -15.31
N VAL A 37 27.47 -39.71 -15.45
CA VAL A 37 26.28 -40.58 -15.63
C VAL A 37 25.37 -40.24 -16.81
N ILE A 38 25.54 -39.07 -17.43
CA ILE A 38 24.75 -38.65 -18.59
C ILE A 38 25.65 -38.56 -19.82
N LYS A 39 25.30 -39.30 -20.87
CA LYS A 39 25.91 -39.17 -22.20
C LYS A 39 24.90 -38.53 -23.15
N PRO A 40 25.05 -37.23 -23.48
CA PRO A 40 24.14 -36.52 -24.38
C PRO A 40 23.92 -37.26 -25.71
N GLY A 41 22.67 -37.39 -26.13
CA GLY A 41 22.25 -38.09 -27.34
C GLY A 41 22.24 -39.61 -27.25
N LYS A 42 22.59 -40.20 -26.10
CA LYS A 42 22.76 -41.65 -25.93
C LYS A 42 22.14 -42.13 -24.61
N SER A 43 20.81 -42.18 -24.52
CA SER A 43 20.16 -42.64 -23.29
C SER A 43 20.56 -44.07 -22.91
N GLY A 44 20.72 -44.97 -23.89
CA GLY A 44 21.13 -46.37 -23.64
C GLY A 44 22.52 -46.51 -23.02
N ASP A 45 23.43 -45.58 -23.30
CA ASP A 45 24.79 -45.57 -22.77
C ASP A 45 24.93 -44.75 -21.48
N SER A 46 23.87 -44.05 -21.08
CA SER A 46 23.83 -43.19 -19.89
C SER A 46 23.47 -44.01 -18.66
N GLU A 47 24.38 -44.05 -17.68
CA GLU A 47 24.17 -44.84 -16.46
C GLU A 47 22.96 -44.36 -15.66
N LEU A 48 22.68 -43.05 -15.72
CA LEU A 48 21.46 -42.48 -15.14
C LEU A 48 20.20 -43.18 -15.65
N TYR A 49 20.07 -43.38 -16.96
CA TYR A 49 18.87 -43.98 -17.55
C TYR A 49 18.74 -45.47 -17.20
N LYS A 50 19.87 -46.20 -17.15
CA LYS A 50 19.88 -47.61 -16.76
C LYS A 50 19.36 -47.78 -15.34
N HIS A 51 19.92 -47.04 -14.37
CA HIS A 51 19.59 -47.19 -12.96
C HIS A 51 18.14 -46.81 -12.64
N ILE A 52 17.60 -45.75 -13.27
CA ILE A 52 16.21 -45.32 -13.02
C ILE A 52 15.16 -46.21 -13.71
N SER A 53 15.57 -47.05 -14.67
CA SER A 53 14.68 -47.95 -15.42
C SER A 53 14.65 -49.38 -14.86
N LEU A 54 15.43 -49.67 -13.81
CA LEU A 54 15.48 -50.99 -13.18
C LEU A 54 14.14 -51.33 -12.50
N PRO A 55 13.85 -52.64 -12.32
CA PRO A 55 12.73 -53.10 -11.49
C PRO A 55 12.79 -52.55 -10.06
N ALA A 56 11.62 -52.30 -9.45
CA ALA A 56 11.51 -51.65 -8.14
C ALA A 56 12.20 -52.41 -6.99
N ASP A 57 12.44 -53.71 -7.17
CA ASP A 57 13.11 -54.62 -6.24
C ASP A 57 14.61 -54.81 -6.53
N HIS A 58 15.14 -54.18 -7.57
CA HIS A 58 16.56 -54.29 -7.93
C HIS A 58 17.44 -53.49 -6.97
N GLU A 59 18.60 -54.04 -6.57
CA GLU A 59 19.49 -53.41 -5.59
C GLU A 59 20.08 -52.06 -6.06
N ASP A 60 20.41 -51.96 -7.35
CA ASP A 60 20.95 -50.73 -7.96
C ASP A 60 19.88 -49.72 -8.42
N ILE A 61 18.59 -49.95 -8.16
CA ILE A 61 17.57 -48.99 -8.59
C ILE A 61 17.78 -47.63 -7.93
N MET A 62 17.63 -46.58 -8.73
CA MET A 62 17.65 -45.21 -8.23
C MET A 62 16.26 -44.57 -8.36
N PRO A 63 15.70 -44.01 -7.27
CA PRO A 63 16.27 -43.90 -5.93
C PRO A 63 16.23 -45.21 -5.12
N PRO A 64 17.21 -45.47 -4.23
CA PRO A 64 17.29 -46.71 -3.44
C PRO A 64 16.36 -46.70 -2.22
N LYS A 65 15.75 -45.55 -1.92
CA LYS A 65 14.77 -45.36 -0.84
C LYS A 65 13.67 -44.43 -1.33
N GLY A 66 12.42 -44.78 -1.02
CA GLY A 66 11.23 -44.07 -1.50
C GLY A 66 10.70 -44.69 -2.79
N ASP A 67 9.66 -44.06 -3.35
CA ASP A 67 9.03 -44.58 -4.56
C ASP A 67 9.96 -44.44 -5.78
N PRO A 68 10.03 -45.44 -6.66
CA PRO A 68 10.69 -45.33 -7.97
C PRO A 68 10.15 -44.17 -8.81
N LEU A 69 10.88 -43.78 -9.85
CA LEU A 69 10.36 -42.81 -10.82
C LEU A 69 9.17 -43.42 -11.58
N THR A 70 8.19 -42.59 -11.93
CA THR A 70 7.08 -43.06 -12.78
C THR A 70 7.56 -43.30 -14.21
N LYS A 71 6.82 -44.10 -14.97
CA LYS A 71 7.15 -44.37 -16.38
C LYS A 71 7.23 -43.09 -17.21
N GLU A 72 6.37 -42.12 -16.91
CA GLU A 72 6.35 -40.80 -17.56
C GLU A 72 7.61 -40.00 -17.21
N GLN A 73 8.04 -40.01 -15.94
CA GLN A 73 9.27 -39.34 -15.51
C GLN A 73 10.51 -39.95 -16.20
N ILE A 74 10.58 -41.28 -16.25
CA ILE A 74 11.66 -42.01 -16.93
C ILE A 74 11.66 -41.68 -18.42
N ALA A 75 10.49 -41.69 -19.07
CA ALA A 75 10.35 -41.37 -20.49
C ALA A 75 10.81 -39.94 -20.81
N VAL A 76 10.45 -38.96 -19.97
CA VAL A 76 10.86 -37.56 -20.14
C VAL A 76 12.38 -37.41 -19.98
N ILE A 77 12.99 -38.10 -19.02
CA ILE A 77 14.46 -38.11 -18.87
C ILE A 77 15.12 -38.75 -20.09
N LYS A 78 14.63 -39.91 -20.53
CA LYS A 78 15.15 -40.62 -21.70
C LYS A 78 15.13 -39.73 -22.94
N GLN A 79 13.96 -39.17 -23.24
CA GLN A 79 13.76 -38.30 -24.39
C GLN A 79 14.69 -37.08 -24.32
N TRP A 80 14.80 -36.43 -23.15
CA TRP A 80 15.69 -35.29 -23.00
C TRP A 80 17.17 -35.65 -23.17
N ILE A 81 17.63 -36.83 -22.72
CA ILE A 81 18.99 -37.29 -22.97
C ILE A 81 19.20 -37.51 -24.47
N ASP A 82 18.28 -38.21 -25.14
CA ASP A 82 18.36 -38.50 -26.59
C ASP A 82 18.31 -37.23 -27.44
N GLU A 83 17.61 -36.19 -26.99
CA GLU A 83 17.58 -34.85 -27.60
C GLU A 83 18.87 -34.03 -27.36
N GLY A 84 19.90 -34.64 -26.76
CA GLY A 84 21.20 -34.00 -26.53
C GLY A 84 21.35 -33.39 -25.14
N ALA A 85 20.48 -33.74 -24.19
CA ALA A 85 20.57 -33.33 -22.79
C ALA A 85 20.73 -31.81 -22.60
N ASP A 86 19.95 -30.99 -23.32
CA ASP A 86 20.09 -29.52 -23.26
C ASP A 86 19.94 -29.00 -21.81
N TRP A 87 21.09 -28.61 -21.25
CA TRP A 87 21.30 -28.10 -19.90
C TRP A 87 21.94 -26.71 -19.99
N PRO A 88 21.28 -25.65 -19.50
CA PRO A 88 21.80 -24.29 -19.60
C PRO A 88 23.12 -24.12 -18.83
N LYS A 89 24.13 -23.53 -19.46
CA LYS A 89 25.44 -23.29 -18.83
C LYS A 89 25.30 -22.50 -17.53
N GLY A 90 25.99 -22.95 -16.48
CA GLY A 90 25.98 -22.32 -15.16
C GLY A 90 24.71 -22.54 -14.34
N LEU A 91 23.72 -23.29 -14.84
CA LEU A 91 22.55 -23.67 -14.06
C LEU A 91 22.94 -24.74 -13.03
N VAL A 92 22.85 -24.38 -11.75
CA VAL A 92 22.96 -25.30 -10.62
C VAL A 92 21.56 -25.61 -10.08
N LEU A 93 21.21 -26.88 -9.99
CA LEU A 93 19.95 -27.35 -9.43
C LEU A 93 20.02 -27.40 -7.90
N ILE A 94 18.90 -27.10 -7.26
CA ILE A 94 18.68 -27.25 -5.82
C ILE A 94 17.51 -28.20 -5.61
N SER A 95 17.44 -28.87 -4.48
CA SER A 95 16.36 -29.84 -4.28
C SER A 95 15.00 -29.17 -4.21
N ALA A 96 13.93 -29.90 -4.51
CA ALA A 96 12.57 -29.37 -4.43
C ALA A 96 12.26 -28.81 -3.03
N LYS A 97 12.81 -29.43 -1.98
CA LYS A 97 12.71 -28.94 -0.60
C LYS A 97 13.44 -27.61 -0.41
N GLU A 98 14.65 -27.47 -0.95
CA GLU A 98 15.42 -26.23 -0.90
C GLU A 98 14.74 -25.12 -1.70
N ARG A 99 14.21 -25.43 -2.89
CA ARG A 99 13.45 -24.49 -3.71
C ARG A 99 12.16 -24.06 -3.03
N ALA A 100 11.45 -24.99 -2.40
CA ALA A 100 10.27 -24.68 -1.60
C ALA A 100 10.62 -23.82 -0.37
N ALA A 101 11.72 -24.12 0.32
CA ALA A 101 12.20 -23.33 1.44
C ALA A 101 12.63 -21.91 1.02
N ALA A 102 13.35 -21.78 -0.10
CA ALA A 102 13.73 -20.48 -0.66
C ALA A 102 12.51 -19.67 -1.09
N LYS A 103 11.51 -20.31 -1.70
CA LYS A 103 10.23 -19.67 -2.07
C LYS A 103 9.42 -19.28 -0.84
N ALA A 104 9.38 -20.12 0.20
CA ALA A 104 8.72 -19.83 1.47
C ALA A 104 9.43 -18.70 2.23
N ALA A 105 10.77 -18.68 2.22
CA ALA A 105 11.58 -17.61 2.80
C ALA A 105 11.42 -16.30 2.04
N ALA A 106 11.38 -16.32 0.71
CA ALA A 106 11.06 -15.15 -0.11
C ALA A 106 9.66 -14.60 0.17
N ASN A 107 8.72 -15.46 0.60
CA ASN A 107 7.37 -15.07 1.00
C ASN A 107 7.26 -14.66 2.48
N ARG A 108 8.25 -14.94 3.34
CA ARG A 108 8.29 -14.45 4.72
C ARG A 108 8.90 -13.06 4.73
N LEU A 109 8.11 -12.09 5.16
CA LEU A 109 8.59 -10.75 5.43
C LEU A 109 9.72 -10.83 6.46
N PRO A 110 10.85 -10.12 6.28
CA PRO A 110 11.89 -10.11 7.28
C PRO A 110 11.29 -9.61 8.61
N GLU A 111 11.61 -10.25 9.74
CA GLU A 111 11.10 -9.87 11.05
C GLU A 111 12.11 -8.98 11.77
N PRO A 112 11.66 -7.95 12.52
CA PRO A 112 12.58 -7.10 13.26
C PRO A 112 13.34 -7.91 14.32
N GLU A 113 14.63 -7.61 14.49
CA GLU A 113 15.41 -8.17 15.59
C GLU A 113 15.11 -7.39 16.88
N ILE A 114 14.12 -7.86 17.64
CA ILE A 114 13.80 -7.32 18.97
C ILE A 114 14.74 -7.94 19.99
N LYS A 115 15.52 -7.10 20.68
CA LYS A 115 16.51 -7.53 21.67
C LYS A 115 16.13 -6.95 23.02
N GLU A 116 15.51 -7.77 23.86
CA GLU A 116 15.18 -7.38 25.23
C GLU A 116 16.47 -7.10 26.01
N ALA A 117 16.58 -5.89 26.54
CA ALA A 117 17.66 -5.49 27.43
C ALA A 117 17.31 -5.88 28.88
N PRO A 118 18.31 -6.13 29.74
CA PRO A 118 18.08 -6.17 31.19
C PRO A 118 17.37 -4.89 31.65
N VAL A 119 16.36 -5.03 32.52
CA VAL A 119 15.61 -3.87 33.04
C VAL A 119 16.50 -3.12 34.02
N SER A 120 16.95 -1.93 33.62
CA SER A 120 17.77 -1.05 34.46
C SER A 120 16.95 -0.37 35.56
N ASP A 121 17.61 0.15 36.59
CA ASP A 121 16.92 0.92 37.64
C ASP A 121 16.35 2.24 37.11
N GLY A 122 17.01 2.84 36.11
CA GLY A 122 16.49 4.00 35.37
C GLY A 122 15.18 3.67 34.64
N GLU A 123 15.13 2.51 33.98
CA GLU A 123 13.90 2.04 33.32
C GLU A 123 12.77 1.81 34.32
N LYS A 124 13.06 1.18 35.47
CA LYS A 124 12.06 0.99 36.55
C LYS A 124 11.55 2.34 37.08
N ALA A 125 12.44 3.29 37.32
CA ALA A 125 12.08 4.61 37.81
C ALA A 125 11.25 5.39 36.78
N ALA A 126 11.60 5.32 35.50
CA ALA A 126 10.84 5.92 34.41
C ALA A 126 9.43 5.33 34.30
N ILE A 127 9.30 3.99 34.36
CA ILE A 127 8.01 3.31 34.38
C ILE A 127 7.19 3.76 35.58
N ALA A 128 7.77 3.74 36.80
CA ALA A 128 7.07 4.15 38.01
C ALA A 128 6.57 5.61 37.94
N LYS A 129 7.39 6.52 37.38
CA LYS A 129 7.03 7.93 37.18
C LYS A 129 5.90 8.10 36.17
N LEU A 130 5.93 7.36 35.05
CA LEU A 130 4.84 7.43 34.08
C LEU A 130 3.55 6.83 34.64
N SER A 131 3.63 5.71 35.35
CA SER A 131 2.49 5.05 35.98
C SER A 131 1.86 5.86 37.11
N SER A 132 2.62 6.73 37.79
CA SER A 132 2.08 7.63 38.81
C SER A 132 1.30 8.82 38.22
N GLY A 133 1.51 9.12 36.93
CA GLY A 133 0.98 10.33 36.28
C GLY A 133 1.58 11.62 36.82
N GLU A 134 2.70 11.56 37.55
CA GLU A 134 3.31 12.74 38.15
C GLU A 134 3.69 13.77 37.08
N GLY A 135 3.08 14.96 37.16
CA GLY A 135 3.30 16.04 36.21
C GLY A 135 2.55 15.89 34.89
N ILE A 136 1.61 14.95 34.76
CA ILE A 136 0.86 14.69 33.51
C ILE A 136 -0.65 14.72 33.81
N GLY A 137 -1.34 15.78 33.39
CA GLY A 137 -2.81 15.87 33.46
C GLY A 137 -3.39 16.11 34.86
N ASP A 138 -4.67 15.77 35.05
CA ASP A 138 -5.33 15.73 36.35
C ASP A 138 -5.12 14.35 37.04
N LYS A 139 -5.30 14.30 38.37
CA LYS A 139 -5.06 13.08 39.18
C LYS A 139 -5.94 11.88 38.79
N SER A 140 -6.89 12.06 37.88
CA SER A 140 -7.87 11.05 37.48
C SER A 140 -7.50 10.31 36.19
N SER A 141 -6.47 10.76 35.46
CA SER A 141 -6.05 10.15 34.19
C SER A 141 -4.52 10.01 34.12
N VAL A 142 -4.01 8.77 34.19
CA VAL A 142 -2.56 8.48 34.12
C VAL A 142 -2.20 7.68 32.86
N PRO A 143 -0.95 7.78 32.36
CA PRO A 143 -0.47 6.92 31.27
C PRO A 143 -0.56 5.44 31.65
N LEU A 144 -1.04 4.62 30.72
CA LEU A 144 -1.02 3.17 30.89
C LEU A 144 0.35 2.64 30.46
N VAL A 145 1.19 2.24 31.42
CA VAL A 145 2.52 1.67 31.18
C VAL A 145 2.62 0.29 31.84
N MET A 146 2.93 -0.74 31.05
CA MET A 146 3.00 -2.12 31.52
C MET A 146 3.85 -3.00 30.62
N THR A 147 4.17 -4.21 31.07
CA THR A 147 4.77 -5.22 30.21
C THR A 147 3.78 -5.67 29.14
N LEU A 148 4.29 -5.91 27.93
CA LEU A 148 3.47 -6.21 26.75
C LEU A 148 2.79 -7.58 26.84
N ALA A 149 3.43 -8.54 27.50
CA ALA A 149 2.90 -9.88 27.72
C ALA A 149 3.52 -10.51 28.98
N GLN A 150 3.07 -11.72 29.32
CA GLN A 150 3.74 -12.55 30.32
C GLN A 150 5.12 -12.97 29.81
N ASN A 151 6.11 -13.04 30.70
CA ASN A 151 7.47 -13.50 30.42
C ASN A 151 8.26 -12.67 29.37
N THR A 152 7.95 -11.38 29.22
CA THR A 152 8.74 -10.44 28.43
C THR A 152 9.06 -9.19 29.24
N LYS A 153 10.19 -8.54 28.91
CA LYS A 153 10.57 -7.22 29.44
C LYS A 153 10.04 -6.08 28.57
N LEU A 154 9.45 -6.38 27.41
CA LEU A 154 8.95 -5.37 26.48
C LEU A 154 7.83 -4.56 27.11
N ILE A 155 7.87 -3.25 26.88
CA ILE A 155 6.94 -2.29 27.48
C ILE A 155 5.94 -1.78 26.43
N TYR A 156 4.68 -1.74 26.83
CA TYR A 156 3.60 -1.02 26.19
C TYR A 156 3.33 0.27 26.96
N ALA A 157 3.26 1.40 26.27
CA ALA A 157 2.90 2.69 26.86
C ALA A 157 1.79 3.38 26.05
N ASN A 158 0.75 3.86 26.73
CA ASN A 158 -0.38 4.54 26.10
C ASN A 158 -0.75 5.82 26.85
N PHE A 159 -0.71 6.93 26.12
CA PHE A 159 -1.01 8.28 26.57
C PHE A 159 -2.34 8.81 25.99
N ARG A 160 -2.98 8.05 25.09
CA ARG A 160 -4.16 8.46 24.32
C ARG A 160 -5.33 8.88 25.19
N LEU A 161 -5.52 8.24 26.35
CA LEU A 161 -6.65 8.49 27.24
C LEU A 161 -6.54 9.84 27.97
N ILE A 162 -5.32 10.35 28.15
CA ILE A 162 -5.06 11.66 28.76
C ILE A 162 -5.26 12.76 27.70
N GLY A 163 -4.96 12.44 26.44
CA GLY A 163 -5.25 13.32 25.31
C GLY A 163 -4.44 14.61 25.36
N LYS A 164 -5.12 15.76 25.26
CA LYS A 164 -4.48 17.06 25.04
C LYS A 164 -3.60 17.49 26.21
N ASP A 165 -3.76 16.96 27.41
CA ASP A 165 -2.90 17.33 28.54
C ASP A 165 -1.48 16.77 28.42
N VAL A 166 -1.21 15.90 27.43
CA VAL A 166 0.12 15.38 27.14
C VAL A 166 0.87 16.30 26.17
N ASN A 167 2.02 16.83 26.62
CA ASN A 167 2.96 17.62 25.82
C ASN A 167 4.33 16.92 25.70
N ASP A 168 5.27 17.53 24.97
CA ASP A 168 6.59 16.97 24.69
C ASP A 168 7.39 16.61 25.96
N GLY A 169 7.33 17.45 27.00
CA GLY A 169 8.09 17.24 28.24
C GLY A 169 7.62 16.02 29.02
N HIS A 170 6.35 15.64 28.88
CA HIS A 170 5.79 14.45 29.53
C HIS A 170 6.37 13.14 28.97
N LEU A 171 7.01 13.18 27.79
CA LEU A 171 7.64 12.02 27.16
C LEU A 171 9.08 11.79 27.62
N ALA A 172 9.67 12.71 28.39
CA ALA A 172 11.07 12.62 28.80
C ALA A 172 11.46 11.26 29.44
N PRO A 173 10.64 10.65 30.32
CA PRO A 173 10.97 9.34 30.90
C PRO A 173 11.08 8.20 29.88
N LEU A 174 10.44 8.30 28.69
CA LEU A 174 10.50 7.25 27.67
C LEU A 174 11.93 7.04 27.12
N ALA A 175 12.81 8.03 27.26
CA ALA A 175 14.21 7.92 26.85
C ALA A 175 14.98 6.84 27.63
N ASP A 176 14.56 6.56 28.88
CA ASP A 176 15.20 5.58 29.76
C ASP A 176 14.59 4.16 29.62
N ILE A 177 13.53 3.99 28.83
CA ILE A 177 12.82 2.71 28.65
C ILE A 177 13.34 1.99 27.40
N GLN A 178 14.47 1.29 27.51
CA GLN A 178 15.10 0.58 26.39
C GLN A 178 14.22 -0.53 25.82
N ASN A 179 13.37 -1.12 26.66
CA ASN A 179 12.45 -2.18 26.26
C ASN A 179 11.11 -1.67 25.69
N LEU A 180 10.95 -0.37 25.39
CA LEU A 180 9.72 0.15 24.79
C LEU A 180 9.46 -0.47 23.42
N SER A 181 8.33 -1.17 23.29
CA SER A 181 7.92 -1.92 22.08
C SER A 181 6.71 -1.31 21.39
N GLU A 182 5.74 -0.82 22.16
CA GLU A 182 4.52 -0.24 21.62
C GLU A 182 4.21 1.08 22.32
N LEU A 183 3.95 2.13 21.52
CA LEU A 183 3.69 3.47 22.01
C LEU A 183 2.49 4.11 21.29
N ASP A 184 1.47 4.47 22.06
CA ASP A 184 0.30 5.23 21.57
C ASP A 184 0.28 6.64 22.15
N LEU A 185 0.52 7.62 21.27
CA LEU A 185 0.47 9.06 21.57
C LEU A 185 -0.70 9.75 20.85
N ALA A 186 -1.69 8.99 20.37
CA ALA A 186 -2.80 9.58 19.65
C ALA A 186 -3.58 10.61 20.49
N ASN A 187 -4.12 11.64 19.83
CA ASN A 187 -4.91 12.73 20.45
C ASN A 187 -4.15 13.61 21.46
N THR A 188 -2.82 13.58 21.46
CA THR A 188 -1.98 14.40 22.36
C THR A 188 -1.49 15.70 21.69
N GLN A 189 -0.86 16.58 22.47
CA GLN A 189 -0.25 17.83 21.97
C GLN A 189 1.25 17.67 21.65
N ILE A 190 1.70 16.45 21.34
CA ILE A 190 3.10 16.20 20.98
C ILE A 190 3.48 16.91 19.67
N THR A 191 4.74 17.29 19.57
CA THR A 191 5.37 17.86 18.39
C THR A 191 6.61 17.04 17.99
N ALA A 192 7.34 17.52 16.98
CA ALA A 192 8.62 16.93 16.61
C ALA A 192 9.61 16.86 17.80
N ALA A 193 9.57 17.83 18.73
CA ALA A 193 10.48 17.84 19.87
C ALA A 193 10.24 16.66 20.83
N GLY A 194 8.98 16.32 21.10
CA GLY A 194 8.62 15.17 21.94
C GLY A 194 9.13 13.85 21.38
N LEU A 195 9.12 13.67 20.06
CA LEU A 195 9.67 12.47 19.41
C LEU A 195 11.19 12.33 19.59
N GLY A 196 11.88 13.43 19.93
CA GLY A 196 13.29 13.41 20.28
C GLY A 196 13.60 12.54 21.51
N HIS A 197 12.64 12.36 22.42
CA HIS A 197 12.78 11.49 23.59
C HIS A 197 12.74 10.01 23.23
N ILE A 198 12.13 9.64 22.10
CA ILE A 198 11.96 8.23 21.73
C ILE A 198 12.91 7.74 20.63
N LYS A 199 13.75 8.61 20.06
CA LYS A 199 14.66 8.28 18.95
C LYS A 199 15.59 7.08 19.20
N GLY A 200 15.83 6.75 20.47
CA GLY A 200 16.69 5.66 20.92
C GLY A 200 15.98 4.32 21.19
N ASN A 201 14.64 4.27 21.19
CA ASN A 201 13.88 3.05 21.50
C ASN A 201 13.88 2.09 20.30
N LYS A 202 15.01 1.41 20.08
CA LYS A 202 15.21 0.49 18.94
C LYS A 202 14.30 -0.74 18.96
N ASN A 203 13.67 -1.05 20.10
CA ASN A 203 12.70 -2.14 20.21
C ASN A 203 11.27 -1.73 19.79
N LEU A 204 11.04 -0.44 19.44
CA LEU A 204 9.70 0.03 19.09
C LEU A 204 9.23 -0.57 17.75
N THR A 205 8.12 -1.29 17.80
CA THR A 205 7.47 -1.95 16.66
C THR A 205 6.19 -1.28 16.23
N LYS A 206 5.48 -0.61 17.16
CA LYS A 206 4.24 0.13 16.87
C LYS A 206 4.30 1.53 17.46
N LEU A 207 4.03 2.52 16.62
CA LEU A 207 3.92 3.92 17.01
C LEU A 207 2.63 4.52 16.46
N SER A 208 1.82 5.10 17.33
CA SER A 208 0.62 5.84 16.95
C SER A 208 0.77 7.32 17.28
N LEU A 209 0.67 8.15 16.24
CA LEU A 209 0.72 9.62 16.27
C LEU A 209 -0.60 10.22 15.76
N ALA A 210 -1.68 9.43 15.76
CA ALA A 210 -2.94 9.82 15.16
C ALA A 210 -3.55 11.07 15.85
N ASN A 211 -4.14 11.98 15.08
CA ASN A 211 -4.75 13.22 15.58
C ASN A 211 -3.76 14.10 16.39
N THR A 212 -2.52 14.21 15.93
CA THR A 212 -1.51 15.10 16.52
C THR A 212 -1.08 16.16 15.49
N SER A 213 -0.30 17.15 15.93
CA SER A 213 0.19 18.22 15.04
C SER A 213 1.50 17.87 14.30
N ILE A 214 1.88 16.59 14.26
CA ILE A 214 3.10 16.07 13.63
C ILE A 214 3.11 16.37 12.12
N ASP A 215 4.25 16.82 11.63
CA ASP A 215 4.54 17.17 10.23
C ASP A 215 5.75 16.38 9.68
N ASP A 216 6.24 16.76 8.50
CA ASP A 216 7.38 16.11 7.85
C ASP A 216 8.69 16.22 8.65
N ALA A 217 8.86 17.28 9.46
CA ALA A 217 10.05 17.45 10.27
C ALA A 217 10.07 16.43 11.42
N ALA A 218 8.91 16.09 11.97
CA ALA A 218 8.77 15.08 13.01
C ALA A 218 9.18 13.67 12.55
N LEU A 219 8.91 13.29 11.30
CA LEU A 219 9.30 11.96 10.79
C LEU A 219 10.82 11.75 10.74
N LYS A 220 11.61 12.83 10.65
CA LYS A 220 13.07 12.75 10.74
C LYS A 220 13.56 12.27 12.11
N GLN A 221 12.81 12.54 13.18
CA GLN A 221 13.18 12.15 14.55
C GLN A 221 13.04 10.64 14.78
N ILE A 222 12.17 9.97 14.02
CA ILE A 222 11.89 8.54 14.18
C ILE A 222 12.68 7.65 13.21
N LYS A 223 13.62 8.20 12.43
CA LYS A 223 14.47 7.42 11.51
C LYS A 223 15.29 6.34 12.24
N GLY A 224 15.62 6.56 13.51
CA GLY A 224 16.34 5.61 14.36
C GLY A 224 15.53 4.40 14.84
N LEU A 225 14.21 4.40 14.64
CA LEU A 225 13.31 3.32 15.06
C LEU A 225 13.34 2.17 14.05
N THR A 226 14.50 1.53 13.93
CA THR A 226 14.81 0.61 12.84
C THR A 226 13.88 -0.61 12.78
N ASN A 227 13.27 -1.00 13.90
CA ASN A 227 12.37 -2.16 14.01
C ASN A 227 10.88 -1.81 13.87
N LEU A 228 10.54 -0.57 13.52
CA LEU A 228 9.14 -0.15 13.44
C LEU A 228 8.40 -0.87 12.31
N MET A 229 7.27 -1.48 12.65
CA MET A 229 6.41 -2.25 11.74
C MET A 229 5.11 -1.52 11.42
N SER A 230 4.56 -0.77 12.38
CA SER A 230 3.29 -0.06 12.22
C SER A 230 3.44 1.39 12.66
N LEU A 231 3.11 2.31 11.76
CA LEU A 231 3.09 3.74 12.01
C LEU A 231 1.70 4.31 11.70
N ASN A 232 1.05 4.91 12.69
CA ASN A 232 -0.23 5.57 12.50
C ASN A 232 -0.06 7.10 12.47
N LEU A 233 -0.28 7.69 11.29
CA LEU A 233 -0.22 9.12 10.96
C LEU A 233 -1.61 9.66 10.60
N TYR A 234 -2.68 8.97 11.01
CA TYR A 234 -4.04 9.40 10.75
C TYR A 234 -4.27 10.83 11.23
N ASN A 235 -4.85 11.68 10.37
CA ASN A 235 -5.17 13.08 10.70
C ASN A 235 -3.96 13.84 11.27
N THR A 236 -2.87 13.87 10.52
CA THR A 236 -1.63 14.62 10.82
C THR A 236 -1.29 15.57 9.67
N LYS A 237 -0.22 16.36 9.79
CA LYS A 237 0.24 17.29 8.75
C LYS A 237 1.35 16.70 7.85
N VAL A 238 1.62 15.39 7.98
CA VAL A 238 2.62 14.70 7.16
C VAL A 238 2.20 14.69 5.70
N THR A 239 3.15 14.94 4.80
CA THR A 239 2.98 14.92 3.35
C THR A 239 3.83 13.80 2.70
N ASP A 240 3.76 13.70 1.38
CA ASP A 240 4.61 12.79 0.59
C ASP A 240 6.11 12.99 0.86
N ALA A 241 6.55 14.22 1.15
CA ALA A 241 7.95 14.51 1.46
C ALA A 241 8.39 13.87 2.79
N GLY A 242 7.54 13.93 3.82
CA GLY A 242 7.77 13.23 5.08
C GLY A 242 7.75 11.73 4.89
N LEU A 243 6.77 11.20 4.14
CA LEU A 243 6.65 9.76 3.89
C LEU A 243 7.88 9.19 3.17
N ALA A 244 8.46 9.92 2.21
CA ALA A 244 9.67 9.52 1.50
C ALA A 244 10.89 9.31 2.42
N SER A 245 10.91 9.93 3.61
CA SER A 245 11.97 9.74 4.60
C SER A 245 11.98 8.34 5.25
N LEU A 246 10.88 7.59 5.12
CA LEU A 246 10.71 6.26 5.72
C LEU A 246 11.29 5.11 4.87
N LYS A 247 11.83 5.40 3.67
CA LYS A 247 12.30 4.39 2.70
C LYS A 247 13.34 3.39 3.24
N ASP A 248 14.09 3.77 4.27
CA ASP A 248 15.14 2.95 4.87
C ASP A 248 14.60 2.02 5.98
N MET A 249 13.31 2.13 6.34
CA MET A 249 12.67 1.37 7.42
C MET A 249 12.21 -0.01 6.92
N LYS A 250 13.17 -0.92 6.78
CA LYS A 250 12.99 -2.25 6.14
C LYS A 250 11.92 -3.14 6.80
N PHE A 251 11.57 -2.88 8.06
CA PHE A 251 10.56 -3.64 8.81
C PHE A 251 9.17 -3.01 8.77
N LEU A 252 9.01 -1.82 8.18
CA LEU A 252 7.72 -1.15 8.08
C LEU A 252 6.75 -1.96 7.20
N ARG A 253 5.53 -2.19 7.73
CA ARG A 253 4.47 -3.00 7.10
C ARG A 253 3.18 -2.23 6.92
N LYS A 254 2.84 -1.37 7.88
CA LYS A 254 1.59 -0.62 7.86
C LYS A 254 1.87 0.84 8.13
N VAL A 255 1.38 1.70 7.24
CA VAL A 255 1.35 3.14 7.44
C VAL A 255 -0.09 3.59 7.27
N TYR A 256 -0.73 4.04 8.34
CA TYR A 256 -2.05 4.66 8.26
C TYR A 256 -1.86 6.16 8.08
N ALA A 257 -2.20 6.70 6.92
CA ALA A 257 -1.99 8.12 6.58
C ALA A 257 -3.28 8.78 6.06
N TRP A 258 -4.44 8.20 6.37
CA TRP A 258 -5.73 8.82 6.06
C TRP A 258 -5.88 10.16 6.77
N GLN A 259 -6.49 11.15 6.09
CA GLN A 259 -6.60 12.53 6.56
C GLN A 259 -5.26 13.25 6.82
N SER A 260 -4.15 12.73 6.30
CA SER A 260 -2.89 13.48 6.21
C SER A 260 -2.74 14.19 4.86
N GLY A 261 -1.59 14.84 4.65
CA GLY A 261 -1.17 15.37 3.35
C GLY A 261 -0.54 14.33 2.42
N VAL A 262 -0.52 13.04 2.79
CA VAL A 262 -0.01 11.95 1.94
C VAL A 262 -1.01 11.64 0.81
N THR A 263 -0.50 11.60 -0.41
CA THR A 263 -1.26 11.27 -1.62
C THR A 263 -1.13 9.80 -2.00
N GLU A 264 -1.97 9.34 -2.94
CA GLU A 264 -1.81 8.02 -3.55
C GLU A 264 -0.47 7.87 -4.26
N GLN A 265 0.05 8.95 -4.85
CA GLN A 265 1.37 8.95 -5.48
C GLN A 265 2.48 8.76 -4.44
N GLY A 266 2.44 9.49 -3.32
CA GLY A 266 3.43 9.33 -2.26
C GLY A 266 3.42 7.93 -1.65
N GLY A 267 2.23 7.38 -1.40
CA GLY A 267 2.07 6.00 -0.94
C GLY A 267 2.63 4.98 -1.94
N ALA A 268 2.37 5.18 -3.23
CA ALA A 268 2.92 4.33 -4.30
C ALA A 268 4.45 4.43 -4.40
N GLU A 269 5.02 5.62 -4.23
CA GLU A 269 6.46 5.83 -4.26
C GLU A 269 7.16 5.13 -3.09
N LEU A 270 6.62 5.24 -1.87
CA LEU A 270 7.14 4.48 -0.73
C LEU A 270 7.10 2.98 -1.00
N LYS A 271 6.01 2.48 -1.60
CA LYS A 271 5.85 1.06 -1.95
C LYS A 271 6.87 0.57 -2.98
N LYS A 272 7.41 1.42 -3.86
CA LYS A 272 8.50 1.02 -4.76
C LYS A 272 9.78 0.68 -3.99
N THR A 273 10.05 1.41 -2.90
CA THR A 273 11.23 1.19 -2.05
C THR A 273 11.01 0.12 -0.99
N LEU A 274 9.77 -0.01 -0.49
CA LEU A 274 9.34 -0.98 0.50
C LEU A 274 8.16 -1.79 -0.06
N PRO A 275 8.41 -2.83 -0.87
CA PRO A 275 7.36 -3.54 -1.63
C PRO A 275 6.26 -4.17 -0.76
N ASN A 276 6.57 -4.41 0.52
CA ASN A 276 5.70 -5.06 1.48
C ASN A 276 4.97 -4.10 2.42
N VAL A 277 5.10 -2.79 2.21
CA VAL A 277 4.38 -1.79 3.00
C VAL A 277 2.97 -1.61 2.45
N ASP A 278 1.99 -1.64 3.35
CA ASP A 278 0.61 -1.23 3.12
C ASP A 278 0.45 0.22 3.59
N VAL A 279 0.23 1.14 2.64
CA VAL A 279 -0.07 2.54 2.93
C VAL A 279 -1.58 2.73 2.86
N ASN A 280 -2.21 2.77 4.02
CA ASN A 280 -3.64 2.95 4.17
C ASN A 280 -3.99 4.44 4.18
N LEU A 281 -4.57 4.92 3.07
CA LEU A 281 -5.09 6.29 2.92
C LEU A 281 -6.59 6.37 3.21
N GLY A 282 -7.12 5.39 3.95
CA GLY A 282 -8.52 5.29 4.33
C GLY A 282 -9.40 4.74 3.22
N PHE A 283 -10.69 4.70 3.52
CA PHE A 283 -11.70 4.33 2.54
C PHE A 283 -12.17 5.58 1.81
N LYS A 284 -11.94 5.64 0.51
CA LYS A 284 -12.81 6.44 -0.35
C LYS A 284 -14.12 5.69 -0.38
N LEU A 285 -15.14 6.22 0.31
CA LEU A 285 -16.51 5.86 -0.05
C LEU A 285 -16.59 6.13 -1.55
N ALA A 286 -16.72 5.06 -2.35
CA ALA A 286 -17.32 5.24 -3.65
C ALA A 286 -18.57 6.07 -3.37
N LYS A 287 -18.70 7.24 -4.01
CA LYS A 287 -20.01 7.89 -4.06
C LYS A 287 -20.95 6.74 -4.42
N ALA A 288 -21.90 6.44 -3.54
CA ALA A 288 -22.95 5.52 -3.91
C ALA A 288 -23.44 6.07 -5.24
N GLU A 289 -23.22 5.32 -6.32
CA GLU A 289 -24.01 5.56 -7.52
C GLU A 289 -25.43 5.57 -6.97
N GLU A 290 -26.11 6.70 -7.07
CA GLU A 290 -27.52 6.78 -6.72
C GLU A 290 -28.13 5.54 -7.36
N LYS A 291 -28.66 4.63 -6.53
CA LYS A 291 -29.43 3.51 -7.04
C LYS A 291 -30.46 4.17 -7.94
N LYS A 292 -30.31 4.04 -9.25
CA LYS A 292 -31.39 4.34 -10.18
C LYS A 292 -32.54 3.50 -9.67
N GLU A 293 -33.55 4.16 -9.11
CA GLU A 293 -34.77 3.47 -8.71
C GLU A 293 -35.22 2.62 -9.89
N PRO A 294 -35.54 1.34 -9.66
CA PRO A 294 -36.04 0.51 -10.74
C PRO A 294 -37.32 1.15 -11.26
N LYS A 295 -37.38 1.41 -12.58
CA LYS A 295 -38.64 1.67 -13.26
C LYS A 295 -39.60 0.54 -12.85
N LYS A 296 -40.72 0.89 -12.22
CA LYS A 296 -41.88 0.00 -12.11
C LYS A 296 -42.36 -0.29 -13.52
N GLU A 297 -41.94 -1.41 -14.08
CA GLU A 297 -42.64 -2.03 -15.20
C GLU A 297 -43.22 -3.37 -14.74
N THR A 298 -44.44 -3.57 -15.17
CA THR A 298 -45.41 -4.62 -14.88
C THR A 298 -44.89 -6.05 -15.13
N PRO A 299 -45.56 -7.11 -14.64
CA PRO A 299 -44.91 -8.40 -14.36
C PRO A 299 -44.40 -9.19 -15.59
N LYS A 300 -43.21 -9.78 -15.37
CA LYS A 300 -42.47 -10.89 -16.06
C LYS A 300 -43.35 -12.02 -16.65
N PRO A 301 -42.86 -12.98 -17.52
CA PRO A 301 -41.47 -13.52 -17.58
C PRO A 301 -40.94 -14.03 -18.97
N LYS A 302 -39.61 -14.17 -19.14
CA LYS A 302 -38.88 -15.46 -19.29
C LYS A 302 -37.38 -15.25 -19.63
N LYS A 303 -36.59 -16.19 -19.11
CA LYS A 303 -35.11 -16.25 -19.09
C LYS A 303 -34.54 -16.61 -20.46
N GLU A 304 -33.38 -16.05 -20.82
CA GLU A 304 -32.12 -16.81 -20.95
C GLU A 304 -30.92 -15.90 -21.30
N GLU A 305 -29.74 -16.40 -20.92
CA GLU A 305 -28.42 -15.78 -20.75
C GLU A 305 -27.54 -15.89 -22.06
N PRO A 306 -26.23 -15.52 -22.11
CA PRO A 306 -25.68 -14.17 -22.29
C PRO A 306 -24.58 -14.11 -23.41
N LYS A 307 -23.97 -12.93 -23.70
CA LYS A 307 -22.50 -12.79 -23.99
C LYS A 307 -21.99 -11.35 -24.19
N LYS A 308 -21.04 -10.99 -23.30
CA LYS A 308 -19.81 -10.14 -23.39
C LYS A 308 -19.88 -8.73 -24.01
N GLU A 309 -19.59 -7.71 -23.15
CA GLU A 309 -19.28 -6.33 -23.54
C GLU A 309 -17.80 -5.94 -23.32
N LYS A 310 -17.30 -5.05 -24.20
CA LYS A 310 -16.06 -4.26 -24.05
C LYS A 310 -16.42 -2.81 -23.64
N LYS A 311 -15.60 -2.23 -22.75
CA LYS A 311 -15.69 -0.89 -22.13
C LYS A 311 -15.51 0.30 -23.10
N ALA A 312 -16.16 1.43 -22.78
CA ALA A 312 -15.84 2.79 -23.26
C ALA A 312 -15.96 3.84 -22.11
N ALA A 313 -15.16 4.92 -22.16
CA ALA A 313 -14.95 5.96 -21.13
C ALA A 313 -15.77 7.26 -21.37
N ALA A 314 -15.98 8.09 -20.32
CA ALA A 314 -16.85 9.30 -20.31
C ALA A 314 -16.10 10.67 -20.39
N LYS A 315 -16.76 11.69 -20.98
CA LYS A 315 -16.26 13.04 -21.38
C LYS A 315 -16.50 14.17 -20.34
N GLN A 316 -15.63 15.19 -20.30
CA GLN A 316 -15.71 16.45 -19.50
C GLN A 316 -16.72 17.49 -20.05
N VAL A 317 -17.31 18.32 -19.17
CA VAL A 317 -18.23 19.44 -19.49
C VAL A 317 -17.44 20.70 -19.89
N ALA A 318 -17.86 21.39 -20.96
CA ALA A 318 -17.14 22.52 -21.55
C ALA A 318 -17.40 23.87 -20.83
N PHE A 319 -16.36 24.69 -20.68
CA PHE A 319 -16.38 26.07 -20.14
C PHE A 319 -15.36 26.97 -20.87
N ASN A 320 -15.42 28.29 -20.66
CA ASN A 320 -14.54 29.28 -21.30
C ASN A 320 -13.06 29.06 -20.93
N LYS A 321 -12.15 29.17 -21.90
CA LYS A 321 -10.70 28.96 -21.69
C LYS A 321 -9.96 30.16 -21.10
N LYS A 322 -10.49 31.38 -21.26
CA LYS A 322 -9.88 32.61 -20.76
C LYS A 322 -10.79 33.28 -19.74
N CYS A 323 -10.20 33.75 -18.64
CA CYS A 323 -10.91 34.42 -17.56
C CYS A 323 -11.50 35.75 -18.05
N PRO A 324 -12.80 36.01 -17.87
CA PRO A 324 -13.47 37.21 -18.37
C PRO A 324 -13.06 38.51 -17.64
N VAL A 325 -12.41 38.39 -16.46
CA VAL A 325 -11.94 39.53 -15.67
C VAL A 325 -10.50 39.92 -16.04
N SER A 326 -9.59 38.94 -16.13
CA SER A 326 -8.14 39.18 -16.29
C SER A 326 -7.56 38.78 -17.66
N GLY A 327 -8.28 37.99 -18.46
CA GLY A 327 -7.80 37.42 -19.73
C GLY A 327 -6.81 36.25 -19.59
N LYS A 328 -6.46 35.84 -18.37
CA LYS A 328 -5.54 34.69 -18.10
C LYS A 328 -6.26 33.34 -18.25
N ASP A 329 -5.49 32.26 -18.32
CA ASP A 329 -6.05 30.89 -18.36
C ASP A 329 -6.84 30.55 -17.10
N VAL A 330 -7.93 29.80 -17.28
CA VAL A 330 -8.84 29.42 -16.20
C VAL A 330 -8.32 28.24 -15.39
N ASP A 331 -8.56 28.29 -14.08
CA ASP A 331 -8.35 27.19 -13.15
C ASP A 331 -9.65 26.36 -13.06
N PRO A 332 -9.64 25.05 -13.40
CA PRO A 332 -10.81 24.18 -13.30
C PRO A 332 -11.41 24.07 -11.89
N ALA A 333 -10.69 24.49 -10.84
CA ALA A 333 -11.19 24.57 -9.47
C ALA A 333 -11.93 25.89 -9.15
N LYS A 334 -11.97 26.85 -10.08
CA LYS A 334 -12.55 28.20 -9.89
C LYS A 334 -13.65 28.45 -10.91
N LEU A 335 -14.79 27.80 -10.69
CA LEU A 335 -15.96 27.85 -11.56
C LEU A 335 -17.11 28.62 -10.91
N PHE A 336 -17.93 29.24 -11.75
CA PHE A 336 -19.20 29.86 -11.40
C PHE A 336 -20.29 29.21 -12.26
N ALA A 337 -21.19 28.46 -11.63
CA ALA A 337 -22.28 27.80 -12.32
C ALA A 337 -23.58 28.61 -12.17
N ILE A 338 -24.26 28.81 -13.30
CA ILE A 338 -25.60 29.40 -13.36
C ILE A 338 -26.56 28.29 -13.78
N ASN A 339 -27.52 27.98 -12.91
CA ASN A 339 -28.44 26.86 -13.07
C ASN A 339 -29.81 27.33 -13.56
N PHE A 340 -30.43 26.56 -14.45
CA PHE A 340 -31.71 26.87 -15.09
C PHE A 340 -32.74 25.76 -14.85
N CYS A 341 -34.03 26.09 -14.88
CA CYS A 341 -35.09 25.09 -14.67
C CYS A 341 -35.33 24.17 -15.88
N CYS A 342 -34.88 24.55 -17.08
CA CYS A 342 -35.09 23.78 -18.31
C CYS A 342 -34.11 24.19 -19.41
N ALA A 343 -34.02 23.38 -20.46
CA ALA A 343 -33.15 23.63 -21.61
C ALA A 343 -33.50 24.94 -22.35
N ASN A 344 -34.78 25.33 -22.39
CA ASN A 344 -35.20 26.58 -23.04
C ASN A 344 -34.68 27.81 -22.30
N CYS A 345 -34.67 27.80 -20.96
CA CYS A 345 -34.10 28.89 -20.17
C CYS A 345 -32.57 28.97 -20.32
N LEU A 346 -31.89 27.82 -20.33
CA LEU A 346 -30.44 27.78 -20.61
C LEU A 346 -30.13 28.32 -22.02
N ALA A 347 -30.91 27.93 -23.02
CA ALA A 347 -30.76 28.40 -24.39
C ALA A 347 -31.04 29.90 -24.53
N ASP A 348 -32.06 30.42 -23.85
CA ASP A 348 -32.39 31.86 -23.82
C ASP A 348 -31.26 32.67 -23.18
N PHE A 349 -30.73 32.20 -22.03
CA PHE A 349 -29.57 32.80 -21.39
C PHE A 349 -28.31 32.77 -22.28
N THR A 350 -28.04 31.65 -22.96
CA THR A 350 -26.86 31.51 -23.82
C THR A 350 -26.95 32.41 -25.06
N LYS A 351 -28.16 32.73 -25.52
CA LYS A 351 -28.39 33.66 -26.63
C LYS A 351 -28.15 35.11 -26.23
N ASP A 352 -28.59 35.51 -25.04
CA ASP A 352 -28.46 36.88 -24.54
C ASP A 352 -28.19 36.92 -23.03
N GLN A 353 -26.92 36.75 -22.68
CA GLN A 353 -26.50 36.67 -21.28
C GLN A 353 -26.67 38.01 -20.56
N ALA A 354 -26.41 39.13 -21.25
CA ALA A 354 -26.47 40.47 -20.68
C ALA A 354 -27.88 40.85 -20.21
N LYS A 355 -28.92 40.40 -20.92
CA LYS A 355 -30.32 40.64 -20.56
C LYS A 355 -30.73 40.00 -19.23
N HIS A 356 -30.09 38.89 -18.84
CA HIS A 356 -30.51 38.07 -17.70
C HIS A 356 -29.51 38.05 -16.55
N ILE A 357 -28.25 38.46 -16.78
CA ILE A 357 -27.18 38.34 -15.78
C ILE A 357 -27.47 39.13 -14.49
N ALA A 358 -28.15 40.28 -14.59
CA ALA A 358 -28.51 41.09 -13.42
C ALA A 358 -29.47 40.37 -12.46
N LYS A 359 -30.13 39.30 -12.91
CA LYS A 359 -31.02 38.46 -12.10
C LYS A 359 -30.30 37.28 -11.43
N VAL A 360 -29.01 37.08 -11.73
CA VAL A 360 -28.19 36.00 -11.15
C VAL A 360 -27.61 36.49 -9.83
N LYS A 361 -27.98 35.81 -8.73
CA LYS A 361 -27.49 36.12 -7.39
C LYS A 361 -26.50 35.05 -6.92
N GLY A 362 -25.22 35.40 -6.91
CA GLY A 362 -24.15 34.54 -6.39
C GLY A 362 -23.88 33.29 -7.25
N PRO A 363 -22.80 32.55 -6.93
CA PRO A 363 -22.60 31.21 -7.51
C PRO A 363 -23.71 30.28 -7.02
N ASP A 364 -24.15 29.35 -7.88
CA ASP A 364 -25.11 28.30 -7.53
C ASP A 364 -26.50 28.82 -7.11
N ASN A 365 -27.09 29.64 -7.98
CA ASN A 365 -28.44 30.18 -7.78
C ASN A 365 -29.48 29.06 -7.55
N LYS A 366 -30.31 29.21 -6.51
CA LYS A 366 -31.34 28.22 -6.13
C LYS A 366 -32.61 28.27 -6.99
N LYS A 367 -32.86 29.38 -7.67
CA LYS A 367 -34.02 29.59 -8.54
C LYS A 367 -33.56 30.05 -9.92
N CYS A 368 -34.27 29.62 -10.95
CA CYS A 368 -33.97 29.97 -12.34
C CYS A 368 -34.02 31.50 -12.52
N PRO A 369 -32.95 32.15 -13.02
CA PRO A 369 -32.89 33.61 -13.15
C PRO A 369 -33.88 34.18 -14.18
N ILE A 370 -34.39 33.32 -15.07
CA ILE A 370 -35.35 33.70 -16.13
C ILE A 370 -36.80 33.50 -15.66
N SER A 371 -37.13 32.31 -15.17
CA SER A 371 -38.52 31.91 -14.88
C SER A 371 -38.90 31.95 -13.40
N GLY A 372 -37.93 32.04 -12.47
CA GLY A 372 -38.15 31.98 -11.02
C GLY A 372 -38.46 30.58 -10.47
N LYS A 373 -38.57 29.55 -11.33
CA LYS A 373 -38.85 28.15 -10.93
C LYS A 373 -37.62 27.46 -10.34
N ASP A 374 -37.84 26.30 -9.73
CA ASP A 374 -36.75 25.44 -9.22
C ASP A 374 -35.79 25.02 -10.34
N ILE A 375 -34.51 24.95 -10.00
CA ILE A 375 -33.41 24.66 -10.95
C ILE A 375 -33.28 23.16 -11.24
N ASP A 376 -32.76 22.84 -12.41
CA ASP A 376 -32.30 21.51 -12.79
C ASP A 376 -30.76 21.55 -12.88
N ALA A 377 -30.07 20.79 -12.03
CA ALA A 377 -28.61 20.76 -11.95
C ALA A 377 -27.94 20.23 -13.25
N SER A 378 -28.70 19.60 -14.15
CA SER A 378 -28.22 19.20 -15.47
C SER A 378 -28.22 20.35 -16.49
N LYS A 379 -28.86 21.49 -16.17
CA LYS A 379 -29.00 22.66 -17.04
C LYS A 379 -28.21 23.82 -16.46
N GLN A 380 -26.89 23.76 -16.63
CA GLN A 380 -25.97 24.76 -16.13
C GLN A 380 -25.20 25.46 -17.25
N PHE A 381 -24.93 26.74 -17.04
CA PHE A 381 -23.94 27.50 -17.78
C PHE A 381 -22.75 27.76 -16.85
N VAL A 382 -21.57 27.28 -17.24
CA VAL A 382 -20.38 27.29 -16.37
C VAL A 382 -19.35 28.29 -16.88
N ILE A 383 -18.90 29.16 -15.98
CA ILE A 383 -17.88 30.17 -16.26
C ILE A 383 -16.64 29.89 -15.40
N GLY A 384 -15.48 29.76 -16.02
CA GLY A 384 -14.19 29.58 -15.36
C GLY A 384 -13.43 30.89 -15.11
N PHE A 385 -12.65 30.92 -14.03
CA PHE A 385 -11.82 32.05 -13.60
C PHE A 385 -10.40 31.60 -13.28
N CYS A 386 -9.43 32.52 -13.39
CA CYS A 386 -8.02 32.19 -13.14
C CYS A 386 -7.65 32.16 -11.64
N CYS A 387 -8.43 32.81 -10.77
CA CYS A 387 -8.18 32.88 -9.34
C CYS A 387 -9.44 33.29 -8.57
N GLY A 388 -9.41 33.16 -7.23
CA GLY A 388 -10.52 33.52 -6.35
C GLY A 388 -10.88 35.00 -6.36
N ASN A 389 -9.91 35.89 -6.58
CA ASN A 389 -10.18 37.34 -6.65
C ASN A 389 -11.00 37.69 -7.89
N CYS A 390 -10.69 37.12 -9.05
CA CYS A 390 -11.47 37.33 -10.27
C CYS A 390 -12.88 36.73 -10.16
N LEU A 391 -13.03 35.58 -9.52
CA LEU A 391 -14.35 35.00 -9.21
C LEU A 391 -15.15 35.92 -8.28
N GLY A 392 -14.50 36.46 -7.24
CA GLY A 392 -15.11 37.42 -6.31
C GLY A 392 -15.53 38.72 -6.97
N ASP A 393 -14.69 39.28 -7.84
CA ASP A 393 -14.98 40.50 -8.60
C ASP A 393 -16.17 40.29 -9.56
N PHE A 394 -16.21 39.15 -10.26
CA PHE A 394 -17.36 38.79 -11.09
C PHE A 394 -18.64 38.63 -10.27
N THR A 395 -18.58 38.02 -9.09
CA THR A 395 -19.75 37.81 -8.23
C THR A 395 -20.35 39.14 -7.73
N LYS A 396 -19.52 40.18 -7.54
CA LYS A 396 -19.94 41.51 -7.10
C LYS A 396 -20.64 42.30 -8.20
N ASP A 397 -20.15 42.21 -9.43
CA ASP A 397 -20.74 42.87 -10.60
C ASP A 397 -20.63 42.00 -11.86
N PRO A 398 -21.53 41.00 -12.01
CA PRO A 398 -21.50 40.10 -13.16
C PRO A 398 -21.71 40.81 -14.50
N ALA A 399 -22.50 41.89 -14.51
CA ALA A 399 -22.88 42.62 -15.72
C ALA A 399 -21.68 43.27 -16.40
N LYS A 400 -20.70 43.74 -15.63
CA LYS A 400 -19.45 44.34 -16.12
C LYS A 400 -18.57 43.38 -16.94
N HIS A 401 -18.68 42.08 -16.70
CA HIS A 401 -17.75 41.08 -17.23
C HIS A 401 -18.42 40.02 -18.11
N ILE A 402 -19.74 39.89 -18.07
CA ILE A 402 -20.45 38.83 -18.81
C ILE A 402 -20.22 38.89 -20.32
N ALA A 403 -20.11 40.09 -20.91
CA ALA A 403 -19.85 40.26 -22.34
C ALA A 403 -18.48 39.72 -22.79
N LYS A 404 -17.56 39.49 -21.85
CA LYS A 404 -16.22 38.92 -22.10
C LYS A 404 -16.18 37.41 -21.91
N VAL A 405 -17.28 36.79 -21.47
CA VAL A 405 -17.43 35.34 -21.44
C VAL A 405 -17.66 34.89 -22.88
N GLN A 406 -16.58 34.48 -23.55
CA GLN A 406 -16.67 33.94 -24.90
C GLN A 406 -17.58 32.70 -24.92
N LYS A 407 -18.38 32.58 -25.98
CA LYS A 407 -19.26 31.42 -26.22
C LYS A 407 -18.49 30.11 -26.28
#